data_AF-G9PIS3-F1
#
_entry.id   AF-G9PIS3-F1
#
_cell.length_a   1.000
_cell.length_b   1.000
_cell.length_c   1.000
_cell.angle_alpha   90.00
_cell.angle_beta   90.00
_cell.angle_gamma   90.00
#
_symmetry.space_group_name_H-M   'P 1'
#
loop_
_entity.id
_entity.type
_entity.pdbx_description
1 polymer ?
#
loop_
_entity_poly.entity_id
_entity_poly.type
_entity_poly.pdbx_seq_one_letter_code
_entity_poly.pdbx_strand_id
1 'polypeptide(L)'
;MPEGHTIHRLAAALNELYGGQNLHASSPQGRFADGASRLDGQVLLGGQAHGKHLFLPFGPRPDMLLDDASVTWLRIHLGLYGSWTFDGDREFTAPHAIGAPRRRVGERGEHALKGGGGSALAGLKGGSVGVDPGEDTEGTGADSRGCPAPEDWEPPEPRGAVRLRLLGRHGVADLTGPAACELLDAEGVA
;
A
#
# COMPACT_ATOMS: atom_id res chain seq x y z
N MET A 1 5.39 9.98 -14.66
CA MET A 1 5.51 10.22 -13.21
C MET A 1 4.12 9.99 -12.64
N PRO A 2 3.95 9.23 -11.54
CA PRO A 2 2.64 9.11 -10.89
C PRO A 2 2.14 10.51 -10.57
N GLU A 3 0.98 10.84 -11.12
CA GLU A 3 0.32 12.13 -10.94
C GLU A 3 -0.17 12.28 -9.48
N GLY A 4 -0.50 13.49 -9.04
CA GLY A 4 -0.97 13.74 -7.67
C GLY A 4 -2.14 12.81 -7.27
N HIS A 5 -3.04 12.50 -8.21
CA HIS A 5 -4.13 11.55 -7.98
C HIS A 5 -3.66 10.17 -7.51
N THR A 6 -2.47 9.73 -7.93
CA THR A 6 -1.91 8.42 -7.55
C THR A 6 -1.51 8.42 -6.08
N ILE A 7 -0.92 9.51 -5.61
CA ILE A 7 -0.52 9.67 -4.21
C ILE A 7 -1.75 9.77 -3.31
N HIS A 8 -2.79 10.49 -3.72
CA HIS A 8 -4.07 10.53 -3.00
C HIS A 8 -4.73 9.14 -2.91
N ARG A 9 -4.76 8.39 -4.02
CA ARG A 9 -5.28 7.01 -4.01
C ARG A 9 -4.47 6.10 -3.09
N LEU A 10 -3.14 6.26 -3.07
CA LEU A 10 -2.26 5.49 -2.20
C LEU A 10 -2.47 5.82 -0.72
N ALA A 11 -2.62 7.09 -0.37
CA ALA A 11 -2.95 7.52 0.99
C ALA A 11 -4.29 6.90 1.44
N ALA A 12 -5.32 6.97 0.60
CA ALA A 12 -6.62 6.36 0.91
C ALA A 12 -6.53 4.85 1.09
N ALA A 13 -5.83 4.14 0.20
CA ALA A 13 -5.64 2.69 0.30
C ALA A 13 -4.89 2.30 1.57
N LEU A 14 -3.80 2.99 1.93
CA LEU A 14 -3.06 2.69 3.15
C LEU A 14 -3.87 2.99 4.42
N ASN A 15 -4.70 4.03 4.42
CA ASN A 15 -5.61 4.32 5.53
C ASN A 15 -6.63 3.20 5.72
N GLU A 16 -7.25 2.74 4.64
CA GLU A 16 -8.24 1.67 4.68
C GLU A 16 -7.63 0.34 5.12
N LEU A 17 -6.45 0.00 4.57
CA LEU A 17 -5.82 -1.30 4.79
C LEU A 17 -5.11 -1.40 6.14
N TYR A 18 -4.55 -0.31 6.65
CA TYR A 18 -3.61 -0.32 7.76
C TYR A 18 -3.84 0.76 8.84
N GLY A 19 -4.76 1.71 8.62
CA GLY A 19 -5.03 2.78 9.59
C GLY A 19 -5.42 2.24 10.95
N GLY A 20 -4.81 2.77 12.02
CA GLY A 20 -5.03 2.37 13.40
C GLY A 20 -4.40 1.02 13.79
N GLN A 21 -3.73 0.33 12.86
CA GLN A 21 -3.08 -0.95 13.15
C GLN A 21 -1.63 -0.76 13.57
N ASN A 22 -1.18 -1.63 14.48
CA ASN A 22 0.23 -1.85 14.73
C ASN A 22 0.85 -2.60 13.54
N LEU A 23 1.90 -2.05 12.94
CA LEU A 23 2.53 -2.62 11.75
C LEU A 23 3.94 -3.09 12.06
N HIS A 24 4.30 -4.23 11.47
CA HIS A 24 5.69 -4.62 11.36
C HIS A 24 6.31 -3.94 10.13
N ALA A 25 7.42 -3.24 10.35
CA ALA A 25 8.12 -2.49 9.31
C ALA A 25 9.53 -3.06 9.12
N SER A 26 9.87 -3.40 7.88
CA SER A 26 11.20 -3.95 7.55
C SER A 26 11.75 -3.35 6.26
N SER A 27 13.08 -3.41 6.10
CA SER A 27 13.76 -3.06 4.85
C SER A 27 14.54 -4.28 4.35
N PRO A 28 13.93 -5.16 3.54
CA PRO A 28 14.54 -6.43 3.14
C PRO A 28 15.91 -6.31 2.47
N GLN A 29 16.17 -5.20 1.75
CA GLN A 29 17.48 -4.93 1.14
C GLN A 29 18.37 -3.99 1.98
N GLY A 30 17.93 -3.62 3.17
CA GLY A 30 18.68 -2.76 4.10
C GLY A 30 18.79 -1.28 3.74
N ARG A 31 18.32 -0.86 2.55
CA ARG A 31 18.42 0.54 2.08
C ARG A 31 17.60 1.57 2.87
N PHE A 32 16.79 1.11 3.82
CA PHE A 32 16.03 1.92 4.77
C PHE A 32 15.97 1.18 6.14
N ALA A 33 17.02 0.45 6.52
CA ALA A 33 17.01 -0.40 7.72
C ALA A 33 16.73 0.41 9.00
N ASP A 34 17.46 1.50 9.23
CA ASP A 34 17.31 2.33 10.43
C ASP A 34 15.91 2.95 10.54
N GLY A 35 15.40 3.43 9.40
CA GLY A 35 14.06 4.00 9.33
C GLY A 35 12.98 2.95 9.59
N ALA A 36 13.10 1.77 8.97
CA ALA A 36 12.18 0.67 9.21
C ALA A 36 12.21 0.20 10.67
N SER A 37 13.40 0.06 11.27
CA SER A 37 13.55 -0.30 12.69
C SER A 37 12.92 0.71 13.64
N ARG A 38 12.91 2.00 13.29
CA ARG A 38 12.21 3.02 14.08
C ARG A 38 10.70 2.91 13.98
N LEU A 39 10.16 2.51 12.82
CA LEU A 39 8.72 2.38 12.60
C LEU A 39 8.15 1.03 13.05
N ASP A 40 9.00 0.01 13.20
CA ASP A 40 8.58 -1.35 13.52
C ASP A 40 7.84 -1.39 14.87
N GLY A 41 6.66 -2.01 14.86
CA GLY A 41 5.80 -2.11 16.04
C GLY A 41 5.05 -0.81 16.38
N GLN A 42 5.05 0.20 15.50
CA GLN A 42 4.25 1.42 15.68
C GLN A 42 2.88 1.32 14.99
N VAL A 43 1.95 2.16 15.43
CA VAL A 43 0.62 2.31 14.85
C VAL A 43 0.66 3.29 13.67
N LEU A 44 0.13 2.89 12.51
CA LEU A 44 -0.11 3.84 11.42
C LEU A 44 -1.32 4.72 11.77
N LEU A 45 -1.09 6.01 12.01
CA LEU A 45 -2.14 6.95 12.44
C LEU A 45 -2.97 7.48 11.26
N GLY A 46 -2.52 7.25 10.04
CA GLY A 46 -3.21 7.64 8.81
C GLY A 46 -2.22 7.87 7.68
N GLY A 47 -2.63 8.69 6.72
CA GLY A 47 -1.94 8.80 5.45
C GLY A 47 -2.44 10.02 4.72
N GLN A 48 -1.50 10.85 4.31
CA GLN A 48 -1.76 12.16 3.72
C GLN A 48 -0.98 12.31 2.43
N ALA A 49 -1.62 12.91 1.44
CA ALA A 49 -1.00 13.25 0.17
C ALA A 49 -0.84 14.77 0.09
N HIS A 50 0.38 15.24 -0.11
CA HIS A 50 0.66 16.64 -0.37
C HIS A 50 1.50 16.78 -1.64
N GLY A 51 0.88 17.29 -2.71
CA GLY A 51 1.50 17.35 -4.03
C GLY A 51 1.90 15.96 -4.54
N LYS A 52 3.21 15.72 -4.65
CA LYS A 52 3.79 14.43 -5.13
C LYS A 52 4.36 13.56 -4.00
N HIS A 53 4.11 13.94 -2.75
CA HIS A 53 4.64 13.28 -1.57
C HIS A 53 3.52 12.63 -0.78
N LEU A 54 3.76 11.39 -0.37
CA LEU A 54 2.98 10.66 0.61
C LEU A 54 3.62 10.86 1.99
N PHE A 55 2.79 11.13 2.98
CA PHE A 55 3.16 11.26 4.38
C PHE A 55 2.37 10.27 5.21
N LEU A 56 3.06 9.44 5.97
CA LEU A 56 2.49 8.41 6.83
C LEU A 56 2.95 8.65 8.27
N PRO A 57 2.09 9.21 9.15
CA PRO A 57 2.41 9.36 10.57
C PRO A 57 2.32 8.01 11.28
N PHE A 58 3.35 7.70 12.07
CA PHE A 58 3.40 6.55 12.97
C PHE A 58 3.50 7.03 14.41
N GLY A 59 2.81 6.35 15.32
CA GLY A 59 2.90 6.64 16.75
C GLY A 59 2.81 5.38 17.62
N PRO A 60 3.18 5.45 18.90
CA PRO A 60 3.18 4.30 19.80
C PRO A 60 1.79 3.75 20.12
N ARG A 61 0.72 4.52 19.90
CA ARG A 61 -0.67 4.16 20.22
C ARG A 61 -1.64 4.71 19.18
N PRO A 62 -2.85 4.14 19.02
CA PRO A 62 -3.89 4.73 18.19
C PRO A 62 -4.38 6.07 18.77
N ASP A 63 -5.10 6.84 17.93
CA ASP A 63 -5.81 8.08 18.29
C ASP A 63 -4.94 9.22 18.85
N MET A 64 -3.64 9.17 18.59
CA MET A 64 -2.71 10.23 18.97
C MET A 64 -2.90 11.49 18.12
N LEU A 65 -2.65 12.65 18.72
CA LEU A 65 -2.58 13.90 17.99
C LEU A 65 -1.35 13.89 17.08
N LEU A 66 -1.51 14.32 15.83
CA LEU A 66 -0.46 14.21 14.82
C LEU A 66 0.72 15.18 15.03
N ASP A 67 0.56 16.17 15.90
CA ASP A 67 1.58 17.13 16.33
C ASP A 67 2.30 16.71 17.61
N ASP A 68 1.94 15.56 18.21
CA ASP A 68 2.64 15.01 19.36
C ASP A 68 4.08 14.66 18.97
N ALA A 69 5.04 15.02 19.83
CA ALA A 69 6.47 14.83 19.57
C ALA A 69 6.90 13.37 19.43
N SER A 70 6.08 12.42 19.90
CA SER A 70 6.32 10.98 19.73
C SER A 70 5.84 10.45 18.37
N VAL A 71 5.13 11.25 17.58
CA VAL A 71 4.75 10.90 16.20
C VAL A 71 5.97 11.02 15.29
N THR A 72 6.28 9.92 14.60
CA THR A 72 7.32 9.87 13.57
C THR A 72 6.66 9.88 12.19
N TRP A 73 7.06 10.82 11.34
CA TRP A 73 6.49 10.94 9.99
C TRP A 73 7.35 10.22 8.97
N LEU A 74 6.78 9.31 8.18
CA LEU A 74 7.43 8.75 7.02
C LEU A 74 7.04 9.53 5.76
N ARG A 75 8.02 10.14 5.09
CA ARG A 75 7.84 10.80 3.80
C ARG A 75 8.30 9.90 2.66
N ILE A 76 7.43 9.72 1.67
CA ILE A 76 7.72 8.95 0.46
C ILE A 76 7.45 9.81 -0.78
N HIS A 77 8.41 9.80 -1.70
CA HIS A 77 8.24 10.31 -3.05
C HIS A 77 8.47 9.16 -4.03
N LEU A 78 7.45 8.77 -4.79
CA LEU A 78 7.57 7.63 -5.71
C LEU A 78 8.52 7.90 -6.88
N GLY A 79 8.60 9.14 -7.37
CA GLY A 79 9.36 9.42 -8.59
C GLY A 79 8.81 8.64 -9.80
N LEU A 80 9.62 8.48 -10.85
CA LEU A 80 9.17 7.84 -12.09
C LEU A 80 8.91 6.33 -11.98
N TYR A 81 9.62 5.65 -11.07
CA TYR A 81 9.66 4.19 -11.00
C TYR A 81 9.06 3.62 -9.71
N GLY A 82 8.71 4.48 -8.74
CA GLY A 82 8.18 4.05 -7.46
C GLY A 82 6.81 3.39 -7.60
N SER A 83 6.64 2.30 -6.87
CA SER A 83 5.35 1.60 -6.77
C SER A 83 5.20 0.92 -5.42
N TRP A 84 3.94 0.72 -5.04
CA TRP A 84 3.52 -0.16 -3.97
C TRP A 84 2.83 -1.39 -4.57
N THR A 85 3.16 -2.56 -4.06
CA THR A 85 2.42 -3.81 -4.33
C THR A 85 1.80 -4.32 -3.06
N PHE A 86 0.66 -5.00 -3.18
CA PHE A 86 -0.14 -5.46 -2.04
C PHE A 86 -0.52 -6.92 -2.23
N ASP A 87 -0.48 -7.68 -1.14
CA ASP A 87 -0.89 -9.10 -1.06
C ASP A 87 -1.53 -9.34 0.31
N GLY A 88 -2.48 -10.26 0.41
CA GLY A 88 -3.19 -10.52 1.66
C GLY A 88 -4.16 -11.69 1.60
N ASP A 89 -4.73 -11.98 2.76
CA ASP A 89 -5.76 -12.99 2.94
C ASP A 89 -7.11 -12.53 2.34
N ARG A 90 -8.15 -13.36 2.49
CA ARG A 90 -9.49 -13.05 1.99
C ARG A 90 -10.18 -11.82 2.63
N GLU A 91 -9.69 -11.34 3.77
CA GLU A 91 -10.18 -10.14 4.48
C GLU A 91 -9.42 -8.87 4.01
N PHE A 92 -8.35 -9.04 3.24
CA PHE A 92 -7.55 -7.97 2.68
C PHE A 92 -7.92 -7.65 1.23
N THR A 93 -8.67 -6.56 1.03
CA THR A 93 -9.13 -6.16 -0.30
C THR A 93 -8.38 -4.93 -0.82
N ALA A 94 -7.29 -5.15 -1.54
CA ALA A 94 -6.45 -4.10 -2.11
C ALA A 94 -6.24 -4.27 -3.63
N PRO A 95 -5.96 -3.19 -4.38
CA PRO A 95 -5.39 -3.34 -5.72
C PRO A 95 -4.01 -4.00 -5.62
N HIS A 96 -3.68 -4.92 -6.53
CA HIS A 96 -2.37 -5.60 -6.54
C HIS A 96 -1.18 -4.62 -6.61
N ALA A 97 -1.33 -3.47 -7.29
CA ALA A 97 -0.29 -2.46 -7.35
C ALA A 97 -0.84 -1.03 -7.52
N ILE A 98 -0.12 -0.04 -6.97
CA ILE A 98 -0.34 1.40 -7.16
C ILE A 98 0.99 2.08 -7.46
N GLY A 99 1.04 2.99 -8.44
CA GLY A 99 2.26 3.68 -8.87
C GLY A 99 2.62 3.33 -10.32
N ALA A 100 3.90 3.10 -10.59
CA ALA A 100 4.38 2.65 -11.90
C ALA A 100 4.75 1.15 -11.88
N PRO A 101 3.77 0.21 -11.84
CA PRO A 101 4.06 -1.22 -11.87
C PRO A 101 4.72 -1.60 -13.21
N ARG A 102 5.81 -2.35 -13.15
CA ARG A 102 6.44 -2.90 -14.36
C ARG A 102 5.77 -4.21 -14.74
N ARG A 103 5.23 -4.34 -15.96
CA ARG A 103 5.04 -5.65 -16.60
C ARG A 103 6.41 -6.23 -16.91
N ARG A 104 6.71 -7.47 -16.50
CA ARG A 104 7.91 -8.19 -16.95
C ARG A 104 7.56 -9.04 -18.16
N VAL A 105 8.21 -8.76 -19.30
CA VAL A 105 8.22 -9.66 -20.45
C VAL A 105 9.11 -10.86 -20.09
N GLY A 106 8.53 -12.05 -19.90
CA GLY A 106 9.28 -13.32 -19.90
C GLY A 106 9.07 -14.29 -18.73
N GLU A 107 8.40 -13.91 -17.64
CA GLU A 107 8.14 -14.84 -16.52
C GLU A 107 6.79 -15.56 -16.73
N ARG A 108 6.84 -16.77 -17.34
CA ARG A 108 5.71 -17.71 -17.31
C ARG A 108 5.55 -18.21 -15.88
N GLY A 109 4.59 -17.64 -15.15
CA GLY A 109 4.31 -18.00 -13.76
C GLY A 109 3.59 -16.90 -12.95
N GLU A 110 3.27 -15.75 -13.53
CA GLU A 110 2.36 -14.78 -12.91
C GLU A 110 0.92 -15.31 -12.98
N HIS A 111 0.54 -16.13 -12.01
CA HIS A 111 -0.87 -16.31 -11.69
C HIS A 111 -1.37 -14.98 -11.15
N ALA A 112 -1.89 -14.12 -12.03
CA ALA A 112 -2.84 -13.11 -11.62
C ALA A 112 -3.89 -13.84 -10.78
N LEU A 113 -4.08 -13.44 -9.52
CA LEU A 113 -5.26 -13.87 -8.79
C LEU A 113 -6.45 -13.44 -9.64
N LYS A 114 -7.08 -14.42 -10.30
CA LYS A 114 -8.36 -14.27 -10.97
C LYS A 114 -9.38 -14.04 -9.85
N GLY A 115 -9.47 -12.80 -9.38
CA GLY A 115 -10.29 -12.48 -8.21
C GLY A 115 -9.90 -11.18 -7.51
N GLY A 116 -9.62 -10.13 -8.27
CA GLY A 116 -9.44 -8.76 -7.74
C GLY A 116 -10.57 -7.85 -8.19
N GLY A 117 -11.81 -8.33 -8.18
CA GLY A 117 -13.00 -7.59 -8.60
C GLY A 117 -13.88 -7.26 -7.41
N GLY A 118 -13.57 -6.16 -6.70
CA GLY A 118 -14.46 -5.62 -5.67
C GLY A 118 -13.78 -4.99 -4.47
N SER A 119 -12.81 -4.09 -4.67
CA SER A 119 -12.40 -3.18 -3.57
C SER A 119 -13.44 -2.06 -3.42
N ALA A 120 -13.69 -1.61 -2.20
CA ALA A 120 -14.43 -0.37 -1.93
C ALA A 120 -13.78 0.86 -2.60
N LEU A 121 -12.53 0.75 -3.08
CA LEU A 121 -11.90 1.73 -3.99
C LEU A 121 -12.49 1.77 -5.40
N ALA A 122 -13.33 0.81 -5.83
CA ALA A 122 -13.96 0.82 -7.15
C ALA A 122 -14.91 2.03 -7.35
N GLY A 123 -15.36 2.67 -6.27
CA GLY A 123 -16.16 3.89 -6.30
C GLY A 123 -15.38 5.19 -6.56
N LEU A 124 -14.04 5.17 -6.49
CA LEU A 124 -13.21 6.34 -6.73
C LEU A 124 -12.91 6.44 -8.23
N LYS A 125 -13.87 6.94 -9.02
CA LYS A 125 -13.75 7.15 -10.47
C LYS A 125 -12.51 7.97 -10.84
N GLY A 126 -11.44 7.30 -11.25
CA GLY A 126 -10.39 7.83 -12.11
C GLY A 126 -10.58 7.22 -13.50
N GLY A 127 -11.02 8.03 -14.46
CA GLY A 127 -11.62 7.59 -15.71
C GLY A 127 -10.73 6.74 -16.61
N SER A 128 -11.35 5.73 -17.21
CA SER A 128 -10.97 5.17 -18.50
C SER A 128 -12.22 5.12 -19.38
N VAL A 129 -12.20 5.96 -20.42
CA VAL A 129 -12.78 5.87 -21.77
C VAL A 129 -14.06 5.03 -21.92
N GLY A 130 -15.12 5.71 -22.36
CA GLY A 130 -16.42 5.12 -22.65
C GLY A 130 -16.39 4.00 -23.69
N VAL A 131 -17.20 2.98 -23.40
CA VAL A 131 -17.72 2.01 -24.35
C VAL A 131 -19.23 1.91 -24.05
N ASP A 132 -20.04 1.96 -25.12
CA ASP A 132 -21.50 2.05 -25.13
C ASP A 132 -22.24 0.92 -24.38
N PRO A 133 -23.52 1.14 -24.02
CA PRO A 133 -24.31 0.21 -23.21
C PRO A 133 -25.03 -0.83 -24.08
N GLY A 134 -24.97 -2.09 -23.67
CA GLY A 134 -25.82 -3.14 -24.22
C GLY A 134 -25.59 -4.49 -23.54
N GLU A 135 -26.69 -5.05 -23.02
CA GLU A 135 -26.93 -6.47 -22.75
C GLU A 135 -26.46 -7.04 -21.39
N ASP A 136 -27.36 -6.87 -20.41
CA ASP A 136 -27.93 -7.93 -19.57
C ASP A 136 -27.16 -9.27 -19.56
N THR A 137 -26.38 -9.50 -18.50
CA THR A 137 -26.10 -10.85 -18.04
C THR A 137 -26.16 -10.90 -16.52
N GLU A 138 -27.14 -11.69 -16.10
CA GLU A 138 -27.50 -12.15 -14.77
C GLU A 138 -26.32 -12.40 -13.83
N GLY A 139 -26.51 -11.99 -12.58
CA GLY A 139 -25.53 -12.11 -11.52
C GLY A 139 -25.08 -13.54 -11.27
N THR A 140 -23.77 -13.74 -11.31
CA THR A 140 -23.09 -14.84 -10.65
C THR A 140 -22.19 -14.23 -9.59
N GLY A 141 -22.50 -14.48 -8.31
CA GLY A 141 -21.71 -13.99 -7.19
C GLY A 141 -20.24 -14.38 -7.36
N ALA A 142 -19.38 -13.36 -7.43
CA ALA A 142 -17.94 -13.53 -7.55
C ALA A 142 -17.44 -14.38 -6.38
N ASP A 143 -16.92 -15.55 -6.70
CA ASP A 143 -16.44 -16.52 -5.77
C ASP A 143 -15.09 -16.06 -5.18
N SER A 144 -15.12 -15.77 -3.89
CA SER A 144 -13.99 -15.65 -2.97
C SER A 144 -13.16 -16.94 -2.81
N ARG A 145 -13.13 -17.84 -3.81
CA ARG A 145 -12.59 -19.21 -3.75
C ARG A 145 -11.06 -19.33 -3.97
N GLY A 146 -10.33 -18.21 -4.07
CA GLY A 146 -8.89 -18.20 -4.39
C GLY A 146 -7.95 -17.60 -3.34
N CYS A 147 -8.44 -16.77 -2.41
CA CYS A 147 -7.62 -16.21 -1.33
C CYS A 147 -7.68 -17.12 -0.09
N PRO A 148 -6.55 -17.33 0.60
CA PRO A 148 -6.53 -18.11 1.84
C PRO A 148 -7.33 -17.44 2.96
N ALA A 149 -7.80 -18.24 3.92
CA ALA A 149 -8.33 -17.73 5.17
C ALA A 149 -7.21 -17.04 5.98
N PRO A 150 -7.53 -16.10 6.89
CA PRO A 150 -6.51 -15.40 7.69
C PRO A 150 -5.58 -16.33 8.47
N GLU A 151 -6.09 -17.47 8.92
CA GLU A 151 -5.34 -18.49 9.68
C GLU A 151 -4.37 -19.31 8.81
N ASP A 152 -4.59 -19.34 7.50
CA ASP A 152 -3.80 -20.09 6.52
C ASP A 152 -2.92 -19.18 5.65
N TRP A 153 -2.97 -17.86 5.85
CA TRP A 153 -2.21 -16.91 5.06
C TRP A 153 -0.86 -16.62 5.69
N GLU A 154 0.19 -16.80 4.88
CA GLU A 154 1.55 -16.38 5.22
C GLU A 154 1.99 -15.26 4.25
N PRO A 155 2.66 -14.21 4.74
CA PRO A 155 3.17 -13.16 3.88
C PRO A 155 4.17 -13.73 2.86
N PRO A 156 4.01 -13.48 1.56
CA PRO A 156 4.96 -13.97 0.56
C PRO A 156 6.34 -13.35 0.77
N GLU A 157 7.40 -14.06 0.40
CA GLU A 157 8.77 -13.52 0.40
C GLU A 157 8.86 -12.18 -0.36
N PRO A 158 9.62 -11.17 0.13
CA PRO A 158 9.76 -9.88 -0.55
C PRO A 158 10.32 -10.06 -1.96
N ARG A 159 9.65 -9.50 -2.97
CA ARG A 159 10.04 -9.68 -4.37
C ARG A 159 10.75 -8.46 -4.94
N GLY A 160 11.98 -8.67 -5.37
CA GLY A 160 12.77 -7.64 -6.06
C GLY A 160 13.29 -6.56 -5.11
N ALA A 161 13.30 -5.32 -5.58
CA ALA A 161 14.02 -4.24 -4.91
C ALA A 161 13.16 -3.49 -3.86
N VAL A 162 12.59 -4.23 -2.90
CA VAL A 162 11.79 -3.68 -1.79
C VAL A 162 12.61 -2.76 -0.89
N ARG A 163 12.24 -1.48 -0.82
CA ARG A 163 12.82 -0.44 0.04
C ARG A 163 12.26 -0.51 1.45
N LEU A 164 10.94 -0.67 1.54
CA LEU A 164 10.17 -0.77 2.79
C LEU A 164 9.07 -1.80 2.57
N ARG A 165 8.90 -2.70 3.54
CA ARG A 165 7.79 -3.63 3.64
C ARG A 165 7.00 -3.30 4.91
N LEU A 166 5.70 -3.16 4.77
CA LEU A 166 4.75 -3.02 5.88
C LEU A 166 3.90 -4.28 5.96
N LEU A 167 3.87 -4.91 7.12
CA LEU A 167 3.05 -6.08 7.41
C LEU A 167 2.00 -5.70 8.47
N GLY A 168 0.73 -5.85 8.10
CA GLY A 168 -0.41 -5.71 9.01
C GLY A 168 -1.07 -7.06 9.28
N ARG A 169 -2.26 -7.00 9.88
CA ARG A 169 -2.99 -8.20 10.34
C ARG A 169 -3.42 -9.17 9.23
N HIS A 170 -3.75 -8.65 8.05
CA HIS A 170 -4.37 -9.43 6.95
C HIS A 170 -3.56 -9.35 5.65
N GLY A 171 -2.49 -8.55 5.61
CA GLY A 171 -1.82 -8.28 4.35
C GLY A 171 -0.51 -7.54 4.50
N VAL A 172 0.25 -7.55 3.41
CA VAL A 172 1.56 -6.96 3.27
C VAL A 172 1.58 -5.94 2.12
N ALA A 173 2.34 -4.87 2.31
CA ALA A 173 2.55 -3.82 1.32
C ALA A 173 4.05 -3.57 1.12
N ASP A 174 4.51 -3.67 -0.13
CA ASP A 174 5.91 -3.55 -0.51
C ASP A 174 6.14 -2.30 -1.36
N LEU A 175 6.95 -1.37 -0.84
CA LEU A 175 7.41 -0.19 -1.55
C LEU A 175 8.69 -0.50 -2.32
N THR A 176 8.67 -0.35 -3.64
CA THR A 176 9.83 -0.54 -4.51
C THR A 176 10.16 0.72 -5.30
N GLY A 177 11.45 1.03 -5.43
CA GLY A 177 11.96 2.10 -6.29
C GLY A 177 11.54 3.55 -5.99
N PRO A 178 11.23 3.96 -4.74
CA PRO A 178 10.91 5.36 -4.48
C PRO A 178 12.13 6.25 -4.75
N ALA A 179 11.87 7.48 -5.18
CA ALA A 179 12.88 8.54 -5.27
C ALA A 179 13.29 9.06 -3.89
N ALA A 180 12.38 9.06 -2.91
CA ALA A 180 12.69 9.34 -1.50
C ALA A 180 11.86 8.44 -0.56
N CYS A 181 12.48 8.01 0.54
CA CYS A 181 11.87 7.23 1.62
C CYS A 181 12.66 7.57 2.88
N GLU A 182 12.13 8.45 3.71
CA GLU A 182 12.85 9.07 4.83
C GLU A 182 11.91 9.37 5.99
N LEU A 183 12.47 9.38 7.20
CA LEU A 183 11.74 9.83 8.38
C LEU A 183 11.92 11.33 8.55
N LEU A 184 10.83 12.00 8.93
CA LEU A 184 10.82 13.34 9.46
C LEU A 184 10.50 13.22 10.94
N ASP A 185 11.38 13.72 11.79
CA ASP A 185 11.10 13.97 13.19
C ASP A 185 10.42 15.33 13.36
N ALA A 186 9.99 15.64 14.58
CA ALA A 186 9.34 16.91 14.91
C ALA A 186 10.18 18.16 14.57
N GLU A 187 11.49 18.01 14.33
CA GLU A 187 12.38 19.09 13.87
C GLU A 187 12.39 19.26 12.33
N GLY A 188 11.87 18.29 11.59
CA GLY A 188 11.95 18.20 10.12
C GLY A 188 10.70 18.61 9.33
N VAL A 189 9.64 19.10 9.97
CA VAL A 189 8.47 19.69 9.30
C VAL A 189 8.52 21.21 9.49
N ALA A 190 9.31 21.88 8.64
CA ALA A 190 9.36 23.33 8.52
C ALA A 190 8.66 23.79 7.23
#